data_AF-A0A3C1X2M3-F1
#
_entry.id   AF-A0A3C1X2M3-F1
#
_cell.length_a   1.000
_cell.length_b   1.000
_cell.length_c   1.000
_cell.angle_alpha   90.00
_cell.angle_beta   90.00
_cell.angle_gamma   90.00
#
_symmetry.space_group_name_H-M   'P 1'
#
loop_
_entity.id
_entity.type
_entity.pdbx_description
1 polymer ?
#
loop_
_entity_poly.entity_id
_entity_poly.type
_entity_poly.pdbx_seq_one_letter_code
_entity_poly.pdbx_strand_id
1 'polypeptide(L)'
;MSGNGSHVRWVQVAVLGVLWLVCARSSSGQTLEDRIRPLVQAHRGNAAVAVRHLDSGEQFLWRAEIVQPTASLIKLPLMVTAYRQIDAGQLDAARMLTLAEADKVPGSGILTGHFSAGLQLSVRDAIRLMIRYSDNTATNLVAREVGLPATAACMQELGYSETRLNSFVYRGDTTIAPERSRLYGLGSTTALETVGLLEQIQRGTVASADSCRAMLQHLESCEDSAMLAARLPKGTKIAHKSGAVAASRTDAGLIYGPTGVFAICVLTTENEDRSWEDSNAAHDLIATVARAAWDHFNPEWKQGVTEEAELKLGAFGLRVELLQRTLNARLQPTPGLGVDGDFGPATEAAVRRFQESVGLAVDGIVRADFWQKLGPVVEPELVPAPEVVNAEQLPLEPAEQPDGRPLVTADAWTVVDAATGTELAGSESAVRKDMASTTKMMTAWLTARLLQKAPELAQERLTMSVRGDGTIGSTSGVRAGESLVVSEALYGLMLPSGNDMAVALAEHFGGRVLEQLELTLPAGEVAAEDPLLRFVQAMNAEAVALGLANTHFENPHGLTGPTHHASAVDLAQLARQMLGSELLVQVMGTRQRGAVLSGPGGYQRN
;
A
#
# COMPACT_ATOMS: atom_id res chain seq x y z
N MET A 1 -51.01 -61.62 -63.41
CA MET A 1 -50.36 -62.91 -63.10
C MET A 1 -48.90 -62.64 -62.77
N SER A 2 -48.52 -63.03 -61.54
CA SER A 2 -47.18 -63.31 -60.98
C SER A 2 -45.97 -62.46 -61.38
N GLY A 3 -45.30 -61.93 -60.36
CA GLY A 3 -43.92 -61.46 -60.45
C GLY A 3 -43.28 -61.22 -59.08
N ASN A 4 -43.05 -62.30 -58.34
CA ASN A 4 -42.14 -62.51 -57.22
C ASN A 4 -41.81 -61.37 -56.24
N GLY A 5 -42.29 -61.54 -55.00
CA GLY A 5 -41.75 -60.90 -53.82
C GLY A 5 -40.75 -61.80 -53.09
N SER A 6 -39.68 -61.19 -52.62
CA SER A 6 -38.91 -61.65 -51.45
C SER A 6 -38.64 -60.44 -50.55
N HIS A 7 -39.12 -60.55 -49.32
CA HIS A 7 -38.94 -59.60 -48.22
C HIS A 7 -37.50 -59.65 -47.70
N VAL A 8 -36.92 -58.50 -47.32
CA VAL A 8 -36.26 -58.31 -46.00
C VAL A 8 -36.39 -56.83 -45.58
N ARG A 9 -36.75 -56.63 -44.31
CA ARG A 9 -37.01 -55.37 -43.59
C ARG A 9 -35.74 -54.56 -43.31
N TRP A 10 -35.85 -53.24 -43.33
CA TRP A 10 -35.01 -52.32 -42.56
C TRP A 10 -35.86 -51.50 -41.57
N VAL A 11 -35.31 -51.37 -40.37
CA VAL A 11 -35.87 -50.72 -39.18
C VAL A 11 -36.03 -49.22 -39.39
N GLN A 12 -37.17 -48.67 -38.95
CA GLN A 12 -37.48 -47.24 -38.94
C GLN A 12 -36.61 -46.50 -37.93
N VAL A 13 -35.93 -45.44 -38.37
CA VAL A 13 -35.46 -44.34 -37.50
C VAL A 13 -36.27 -43.11 -37.89
N ALA A 14 -37.17 -42.69 -37.01
CA ALA A 14 -37.93 -41.46 -37.16
C ALA A 14 -37.05 -40.27 -36.78
N VAL A 15 -36.85 -39.36 -37.73
CA VAL A 15 -36.26 -38.03 -37.53
C VAL A 15 -37.34 -37.14 -36.90
N LEU A 16 -37.16 -36.76 -35.63
CA LEU A 16 -37.93 -35.71 -34.98
C LEU A 16 -37.12 -34.41 -35.05
N GLY A 17 -37.59 -33.49 -35.91
CA GLY A 17 -37.07 -32.13 -36.00
C GLY A 17 -37.37 -31.35 -34.72
N VAL A 18 -36.33 -30.76 -34.14
CA VAL A 18 -36.45 -29.81 -33.04
C VAL A 18 -36.56 -28.40 -33.65
N LEU A 19 -37.68 -27.74 -33.35
CA LEU A 19 -37.91 -26.34 -33.65
C LEU A 19 -36.89 -25.45 -32.94
N TRP A 20 -36.25 -24.57 -33.70
CA TRP A 20 -35.47 -23.45 -33.19
C TRP A 20 -36.41 -22.39 -32.58
N LEU A 21 -36.45 -22.33 -31.26
CA LEU A 21 -36.92 -21.14 -30.55
C LEU A 21 -35.76 -20.14 -30.48
N VAL A 22 -35.75 -19.21 -31.43
CA VAL A 22 -34.94 -17.99 -31.36
C VAL A 22 -35.52 -17.14 -30.24
N CYS A 23 -34.94 -17.24 -29.04
CA CYS A 23 -35.09 -16.21 -28.03
C CYS A 23 -34.18 -15.04 -28.40
N ALA A 24 -34.77 -13.87 -28.54
CA ALA A 24 -34.13 -12.62 -28.88
C ALA A 24 -32.96 -12.33 -27.90
N ARG A 25 -31.75 -12.25 -28.45
CA ARG A 25 -30.59 -11.65 -27.78
C ARG A 25 -30.68 -10.13 -27.92
N SER A 26 -30.67 -9.44 -26.79
CA SER A 26 -30.31 -8.02 -26.63
C SER A 26 -29.54 -7.94 -25.31
N SER A 27 -28.30 -7.44 -25.16
CA SER A 27 -27.43 -6.61 -25.99
C SER A 27 -25.96 -6.75 -25.55
N SER A 28 -25.05 -6.96 -26.51
CA SER A 28 -23.65 -6.45 -26.62
C SER A 28 -22.75 -6.31 -25.38
N GLY A 29 -22.10 -7.40 -24.95
CA GLY A 29 -20.85 -7.37 -24.18
C GLY A 29 -19.88 -8.44 -24.69
N GLN A 30 -18.58 -8.13 -24.83
CA GLN A 30 -17.53 -9.14 -25.11
C GLN A 30 -17.38 -10.06 -23.89
N THR A 31 -17.35 -11.38 -24.08
CA THR A 31 -17.11 -12.35 -23.00
C THR A 31 -15.68 -12.27 -22.49
N LEU A 32 -15.41 -12.83 -21.30
CA LEU A 32 -14.04 -12.92 -20.75
C LEU A 32 -13.10 -13.64 -21.72
N GLU A 33 -13.62 -14.67 -22.38
CA GLU A 33 -12.92 -15.42 -23.41
C GLU A 33 -12.59 -14.57 -24.64
N ASP A 34 -13.56 -13.80 -25.16
CA ASP A 34 -13.35 -12.92 -26.32
C ASP A 34 -12.27 -11.86 -26.06
N ARG A 35 -12.11 -11.43 -24.80
CA ARG A 35 -11.13 -10.42 -24.38
C ARG A 35 -9.73 -11.00 -24.23
N ILE A 36 -9.60 -12.20 -23.67
CA ILE A 36 -8.29 -12.77 -23.29
C ILE A 36 -7.71 -13.68 -24.38
N ARG A 37 -8.54 -14.47 -25.07
CA ARG A 37 -8.09 -15.46 -26.07
C ARG A 37 -7.18 -14.84 -27.16
N PRO A 38 -7.50 -13.66 -27.74
CA PRO A 38 -6.63 -13.06 -28.76
C PRO A 38 -5.25 -12.65 -28.21
N LEU A 39 -5.18 -12.21 -26.94
CA LEU A 39 -3.94 -11.78 -26.30
C LEU A 39 -2.97 -12.95 -26.14
N VAL A 40 -3.46 -14.07 -25.59
CA VAL A 40 -2.64 -15.27 -25.35
C VAL A 40 -2.24 -15.97 -26.65
N GLN A 41 -3.02 -15.82 -27.72
CA GLN A 41 -2.70 -16.34 -29.06
C GLN A 41 -1.66 -15.48 -29.80
N ALA A 42 -1.63 -14.17 -29.55
CA ALA A 42 -0.67 -13.26 -30.15
C ALA A 42 0.72 -13.35 -29.53
N HIS A 43 0.84 -13.90 -28.31
CA HIS A 43 2.10 -14.02 -27.60
C HIS A 43 3.09 -14.93 -28.33
N ARG A 44 4.34 -14.47 -28.48
CA ARG A 44 5.42 -15.25 -29.08
C ARG A 44 6.20 -16.02 -28.01
N GLY A 45 5.64 -17.15 -27.65
CA GLY A 45 6.10 -18.07 -26.61
C GLY A 45 4.94 -18.97 -26.17
N ASN A 46 5.13 -19.72 -25.10
CA ASN A 46 4.03 -20.42 -24.44
C ASN A 46 3.38 -19.51 -23.39
N ALA A 47 2.05 -19.58 -23.29
CA ALA A 47 1.28 -18.97 -22.22
C ALA A 47 0.32 -20.00 -21.61
N ALA A 48 0.24 -20.03 -20.28
CA ALA A 48 -0.81 -20.71 -19.52
C ALA A 48 -1.49 -19.68 -18.60
N VAL A 49 -2.82 -19.61 -18.66
CA VAL A 49 -3.62 -18.60 -17.95
C VAL A 49 -4.77 -19.26 -17.23
N ALA A 50 -4.99 -18.89 -15.98
CA ALA A 50 -6.20 -19.14 -15.25
C ALA A 50 -6.70 -17.82 -14.64
N VAL A 51 -7.98 -17.53 -14.80
CA VAL A 51 -8.68 -16.41 -14.16
C VAL A 51 -9.97 -16.97 -13.56
N ARG A 52 -10.28 -16.61 -12.31
CA ARG A 52 -11.53 -17.00 -11.65
C ARG A 52 -12.05 -15.87 -10.78
N HIS A 53 -13.28 -15.43 -11.04
CA HIS A 53 -14.01 -14.57 -10.11
C HIS A 53 -14.54 -15.41 -8.95
N LEU A 54 -14.20 -15.04 -7.72
CA LEU A 54 -14.38 -15.91 -6.55
C LEU A 54 -15.83 -15.98 -6.07
N ASP A 55 -16.63 -14.97 -6.37
CA ASP A 55 -18.04 -14.92 -5.94
C ASP A 55 -18.98 -15.53 -6.99
N SER A 56 -18.77 -15.21 -8.27
CA SER A 56 -19.63 -15.72 -9.36
C SER A 56 -19.20 -17.08 -9.90
N GLY A 57 -17.94 -17.48 -9.66
CA GLY A 57 -17.35 -18.69 -10.23
C GLY A 57 -17.04 -18.59 -11.73
N GLU A 58 -17.29 -17.44 -12.38
CA GLU A 58 -16.91 -17.23 -13.78
C GLU A 58 -15.39 -17.39 -13.93
N GLN A 59 -14.95 -18.13 -14.96
CA GLN A 59 -13.54 -18.43 -15.16
C GLN A 59 -13.13 -18.45 -16.62
N PHE A 60 -11.85 -18.16 -16.85
CA PHE A 60 -11.17 -18.36 -18.12
C PHE A 60 -9.94 -19.25 -17.89
N LEU A 61 -9.82 -20.31 -18.69
CA LEU A 61 -8.72 -21.26 -18.62
C LEU A 61 -8.09 -21.41 -20.01
N TRP A 62 -6.80 -21.10 -20.12
CA TRP A 62 -6.02 -21.31 -21.32
C TRP A 62 -4.79 -22.13 -20.99
N ARG A 63 -4.77 -23.40 -21.45
CA ARG A 63 -3.68 -24.34 -21.13
C ARG A 63 -3.35 -24.40 -19.63
N ALA A 64 -4.36 -24.15 -18.79
CA ALA A 64 -4.18 -23.87 -17.36
C ALA A 64 -3.66 -25.06 -16.54
N GLU A 65 -3.85 -26.27 -17.08
CA GLU A 65 -3.41 -27.57 -16.52
C GLU A 65 -1.96 -27.91 -16.90
N ILE A 66 -1.32 -27.15 -17.80
CA ILE A 66 0.04 -27.45 -18.25
C ILE A 66 1.04 -27.04 -17.19
N VAL A 67 1.89 -27.98 -16.80
CA VAL A 67 2.99 -27.76 -15.86
C VAL A 67 4.06 -26.88 -16.50
N GLN A 68 4.40 -25.78 -15.83
CA GLN A 68 5.39 -24.82 -16.28
C GLN A 68 6.39 -24.46 -15.18
N PRO A 69 7.62 -24.02 -15.54
CA PRO A 69 8.54 -23.37 -14.62
C PRO A 69 7.90 -22.12 -14.01
N THR A 70 8.21 -21.89 -12.75
CA THR A 70 7.60 -20.83 -11.92
C THR A 70 8.50 -19.62 -11.73
N ALA A 71 9.80 -19.73 -12.01
CA ALA A 71 10.78 -18.77 -11.49
C ALA A 71 10.54 -18.52 -9.98
N SER A 72 10.45 -17.26 -9.56
CA SER A 72 10.21 -16.91 -8.15
C SER A 72 8.75 -17.06 -7.67
N LEU A 73 7.80 -17.38 -8.55
CA LEU A 73 6.40 -17.61 -8.13
C LEU A 73 6.28 -18.77 -7.14
N ILE A 74 7.23 -19.73 -7.16
CA ILE A 74 7.28 -20.85 -6.21
C ILE A 74 7.48 -20.44 -4.74
N LYS A 75 7.79 -19.17 -4.47
CA LYS A 75 7.85 -18.65 -3.09
C LYS A 75 6.46 -18.63 -2.45
N LEU A 76 5.37 -18.62 -3.24
CA LEU A 76 4.00 -18.71 -2.77
C LEU A 76 3.71 -20.02 -1.99
N PRO A 77 3.91 -21.23 -2.55
CA PRO A 77 3.71 -22.47 -1.79
C PRO A 77 4.69 -22.66 -0.64
N LEU A 78 5.90 -22.09 -0.71
CA LEU A 78 6.82 -22.06 0.43
C LEU A 78 6.26 -21.25 1.59
N MET A 79 5.71 -20.05 1.32
CA MET A 79 5.02 -19.25 2.33
C MET A 79 3.82 -19.99 2.93
N VAL A 80 2.98 -20.61 2.11
CA VAL A 80 1.83 -21.41 2.58
C VAL A 80 2.28 -22.52 3.53
N THR A 81 3.34 -23.24 3.17
CA THR A 81 3.87 -24.31 4.01
C THR A 81 4.42 -23.78 5.33
N ALA A 82 5.14 -22.65 5.30
CA ALA A 82 5.64 -22.01 6.52
C ALA A 82 4.49 -21.64 7.48
N TYR A 83 3.42 -21.04 6.97
CA TYR A 83 2.28 -20.65 7.79
C TYR A 83 1.48 -21.84 8.33
N ARG A 84 1.37 -22.93 7.58
CA ARG A 84 0.78 -24.19 8.10
C ARG A 84 1.63 -24.81 9.20
N GLN A 85 2.96 -24.74 9.09
CA GLN A 85 3.86 -25.16 10.18
C GLN A 85 3.75 -24.23 11.41
N ILE A 86 3.53 -22.93 11.20
CA ILE A 86 3.27 -21.97 12.29
C ILE A 86 1.98 -22.32 13.03
N ASP A 87 0.89 -22.57 12.29
CA ASP A 87 -0.38 -22.99 12.91
C ASP A 87 -0.26 -24.31 13.68
N ALA A 88 0.57 -25.23 13.17
CA ALA A 88 0.85 -26.51 13.82
C ALA A 88 1.83 -26.41 15.00
N GLY A 89 2.36 -25.22 15.32
CA GLY A 89 3.36 -25.00 16.36
C GLY A 89 4.74 -25.61 16.04
N GLN A 90 4.98 -25.97 14.77
CA GLN A 90 6.24 -26.56 14.29
C GLN A 90 7.27 -25.51 13.90
N LEU A 91 6.82 -24.28 13.60
CA LEU A 91 7.67 -23.15 13.27
C LEU A 91 7.18 -21.92 14.05
N ASP A 92 8.07 -21.21 14.74
CA ASP A 92 7.71 -19.95 15.39
C ASP A 92 7.98 -18.78 14.43
N ALA A 93 6.94 -18.01 14.13
CA ALA A 93 7.04 -16.83 13.27
C ALA A 93 7.97 -15.74 13.82
N ALA A 94 8.12 -15.65 15.14
CA ALA A 94 9.00 -14.71 15.82
C ALA A 94 10.43 -15.22 16.00
N ARG A 95 10.70 -16.49 15.66
CA ARG A 95 12.04 -17.05 15.74
C ARG A 95 13.02 -16.23 14.90
N MET A 96 14.13 -15.86 15.51
CA MET A 96 15.20 -15.13 14.84
C MET A 96 16.07 -16.08 14.02
N LEU A 97 16.22 -15.77 12.74
CA LEU A 97 17.13 -16.41 11.81
C LEU A 97 18.39 -15.56 11.71
N THR A 98 19.56 -16.19 11.75
CA THR A 98 20.84 -15.51 11.54
C THR A 98 21.24 -15.64 10.08
N LEU A 99 21.47 -14.52 9.41
CA LEU A 99 22.01 -14.48 8.06
C LEU A 99 23.51 -14.88 8.09
N ALA A 100 23.86 -16.03 7.53
CA ALA A 100 25.25 -16.41 7.34
C ALA A 100 25.78 -15.96 5.96
N GLU A 101 27.09 -15.77 5.81
CA GLU A 101 27.69 -15.46 4.50
C GLU A 101 27.38 -16.55 3.46
N ALA A 102 27.29 -17.81 3.88
CA ALA A 102 26.96 -18.92 2.97
C ALA A 102 25.50 -18.87 2.43
N ASP A 103 24.62 -18.11 3.07
CA ASP A 103 23.21 -17.98 2.68
C ASP A 103 23.00 -16.93 1.58
N LYS A 104 23.97 -16.03 1.42
CA LYS A 104 23.92 -14.94 0.45
C LYS A 104 24.04 -15.49 -0.97
N VAL A 105 23.03 -15.22 -1.79
CA VAL A 105 22.93 -15.65 -3.19
C VAL A 105 22.56 -14.47 -4.09
N PRO A 106 22.97 -14.47 -5.37
CA PRO A 106 22.71 -13.36 -6.28
C PRO A 106 21.22 -13.28 -6.71
N GLY A 107 20.91 -12.30 -7.56
CA GLY A 107 19.57 -12.07 -8.10
C GLY A 107 18.76 -11.06 -7.29
N SER A 108 17.43 -11.20 -7.28
CA SER A 108 16.52 -10.30 -6.57
C SER A 108 16.64 -10.41 -5.05
N GLY A 109 16.47 -9.28 -4.36
CA GLY A 109 16.53 -9.18 -2.91
C GLY A 109 17.42 -8.06 -2.41
N ILE A 110 17.29 -7.75 -1.13
CA ILE A 110 18.07 -6.72 -0.45
C ILE A 110 19.12 -7.33 0.50
N LEU A 111 18.93 -8.56 0.97
CA LEU A 111 19.79 -9.14 2.01
C LEU A 111 21.24 -9.33 1.57
N THR A 112 21.46 -9.79 0.33
CA THR A 112 22.82 -10.05 -0.18
C THR A 112 23.64 -8.77 -0.32
N GLY A 113 23.05 -7.71 -0.88
CA GLY A 113 23.76 -6.48 -1.25
C GLY A 113 23.82 -5.43 -0.15
N HIS A 114 22.87 -5.45 0.81
CA HIS A 114 22.69 -4.35 1.76
C HIS A 114 22.96 -4.72 3.22
N PHE A 115 23.12 -6.01 3.54
CA PHE A 115 23.27 -6.45 4.93
C PHE A 115 24.47 -7.40 5.12
N SER A 116 25.17 -7.25 6.24
CA SER A 116 26.30 -8.10 6.63
C SER A 116 25.83 -9.42 7.25
N ALA A 117 26.62 -10.49 7.14
CA ALA A 117 26.36 -11.69 7.95
C ALA A 117 26.37 -11.38 9.44
N GLY A 118 25.60 -12.16 10.19
CA GLY A 118 25.32 -11.91 11.60
C GLY A 118 24.04 -11.09 11.83
N LEU A 119 23.45 -10.47 10.79
CA LEU A 119 22.11 -9.89 10.87
C LEU A 119 21.13 -10.96 11.36
N GLN A 120 20.27 -10.58 12.30
CA GLN A 120 19.16 -11.40 12.74
C GLN A 120 17.83 -10.80 12.27
N LEU A 121 16.96 -11.63 11.69
CA LEU A 121 15.61 -11.27 11.27
C LEU A 121 14.63 -12.38 11.62
N SER A 122 13.39 -12.03 11.94
CA SER A 122 12.38 -13.04 12.28
C SER A 122 12.01 -13.89 11.06
N VAL A 123 11.49 -15.11 11.28
CA VAL A 123 10.89 -15.94 10.21
C VAL A 123 9.84 -15.13 9.45
N ARG A 124 9.00 -14.37 10.14
CA ARG A 124 7.98 -13.51 9.53
C ARG A 124 8.60 -12.44 8.61
N ASP A 125 9.67 -11.79 9.03
CA ASP A 125 10.35 -10.78 8.21
C ASP A 125 11.08 -11.41 7.03
N ALA A 126 11.67 -12.60 7.20
CA ALA A 126 12.26 -13.35 6.09
C ALA A 126 11.19 -13.72 5.04
N ILE A 127 9.99 -14.15 5.47
CA ILE A 127 8.85 -14.37 4.57
C ILE A 127 8.43 -13.05 3.89
N ARG A 128 8.40 -11.93 4.63
CA ARG A 128 8.08 -10.60 4.07
C ARG A 128 9.05 -10.22 2.95
N LEU A 129 10.36 -10.35 3.17
CA LEU A 129 11.37 -10.04 2.16
C LEU A 129 11.31 -11.01 0.96
N MET A 130 11.04 -12.30 1.23
CA MET A 130 10.85 -13.33 0.21
C MET A 130 9.69 -13.01 -0.75
N ILE A 131 8.60 -12.41 -0.26
CA ILE A 131 7.45 -12.05 -1.09
C ILE A 131 7.58 -10.64 -1.69
N ARG A 132 7.89 -9.63 -0.86
CA ARG A 132 7.97 -8.21 -1.25
C ARG A 132 9.00 -7.95 -2.34
N TYR A 133 10.26 -8.28 -2.04
CA TYR A 133 11.43 -8.01 -2.89
C TYR A 133 11.82 -9.21 -3.75
N SER A 134 11.03 -10.30 -3.66
CA SER A 134 11.42 -11.59 -4.21
C SER A 134 12.82 -12.01 -3.73
N ASP A 135 13.17 -11.77 -2.47
CA ASP A 135 14.55 -11.93 -1.99
C ASP A 135 15.01 -13.40 -2.01
N ASN A 136 16.05 -13.71 -2.78
CA ASN A 136 16.54 -15.07 -2.97
C ASN A 136 17.26 -15.61 -1.72
N THR A 137 17.93 -14.76 -0.96
CA THR A 137 18.57 -15.14 0.30
C THR A 137 17.55 -15.37 1.40
N ALA A 138 16.53 -14.50 1.50
CA ALA A 138 15.41 -14.72 2.41
C ALA A 138 14.66 -16.01 2.05
N THR A 139 14.50 -16.30 0.76
CA THR A 139 13.91 -17.57 0.28
C THR A 139 14.67 -18.78 0.83
N ASN A 140 16.00 -18.77 0.75
CA ASN A 140 16.82 -19.87 1.25
C ASN A 140 16.79 -19.98 2.79
N LEU A 141 16.76 -18.84 3.50
CA LEU A 141 16.56 -18.81 4.95
C LEU A 141 15.25 -19.48 5.35
N VAL A 142 14.14 -19.11 4.71
CA VAL A 142 12.82 -19.70 4.98
C VAL A 142 12.78 -21.17 4.56
N ALA A 143 13.29 -21.52 3.38
CA ALA A 143 13.26 -22.89 2.86
C ALA A 143 14.06 -23.88 3.73
N ARG A 144 15.12 -23.41 4.40
CA ARG A 144 15.89 -24.23 5.36
C ARG A 144 15.09 -24.55 6.62
N GLU A 145 14.32 -23.59 7.13
CA GLU A 145 13.48 -23.81 8.31
C GLU A 145 12.24 -24.66 7.98
N VAL A 146 11.63 -24.43 6.82
CA VAL A 146 10.44 -25.16 6.37
C VAL A 146 10.77 -26.58 5.92
N GLY A 147 11.90 -26.75 5.22
CA GLY A 147 12.32 -27.99 4.58
C GLY A 147 11.70 -28.19 3.20
N LEU A 148 12.55 -28.49 2.20
CA LEU A 148 12.11 -28.75 0.82
C LEU A 148 11.06 -29.88 0.73
N PRO A 149 11.21 -31.05 1.38
CA PRO A 149 10.21 -32.12 1.29
C PRO A 149 8.85 -31.72 1.86
N ALA A 150 8.82 -30.88 2.90
CA ALA A 150 7.59 -30.43 3.54
C ALA A 150 6.75 -29.58 2.58
N THR A 151 7.39 -28.78 1.72
CA THR A 151 6.65 -27.99 0.71
C THR A 151 5.92 -28.88 -0.29
N ALA A 152 6.55 -29.94 -0.78
CA ALA A 152 5.92 -30.88 -1.70
C ALA A 152 4.80 -31.69 -1.03
N ALA A 153 5.01 -32.15 0.21
CA ALA A 153 4.00 -32.86 1.00
C ALA A 153 2.76 -31.98 1.26
N CYS A 154 2.99 -30.72 1.68
CA CYS A 154 1.95 -29.74 1.90
C CYS A 154 1.11 -29.49 0.63
N MET A 155 1.76 -29.28 -0.52
CA MET A 155 1.03 -29.08 -1.78
C MET A 155 0.25 -30.33 -2.20
N GLN A 156 0.81 -31.53 -2.00
CA GLN A 156 0.10 -32.78 -2.24
C GLN A 156 -1.14 -32.95 -1.34
N GLU A 157 -1.02 -32.63 -0.05
CA GLU A 157 -2.15 -32.65 0.90
C GLU A 157 -3.28 -31.70 0.49
N LEU A 158 -2.92 -30.53 -0.06
CA LEU A 158 -3.88 -29.53 -0.55
C LEU A 158 -4.46 -29.85 -1.93
N GLY A 159 -4.01 -30.94 -2.58
CA GLY A 159 -4.47 -31.36 -3.91
C GLY A 159 -3.73 -30.69 -5.08
N TYR A 160 -2.59 -30.04 -4.83
CA TYR A 160 -1.78 -29.28 -5.81
C TYR A 160 -0.46 -30.01 -6.13
N SER A 161 -0.56 -31.20 -6.72
CA SER A 161 0.58 -32.12 -6.86
C SER A 161 1.65 -31.67 -7.86
N GLU A 162 1.35 -30.75 -8.76
CA GLU A 162 2.30 -30.21 -9.73
C GLU A 162 3.06 -28.97 -9.22
N THR A 163 2.54 -28.34 -8.17
CA THR A 163 3.16 -27.23 -7.44
C THR A 163 4.29 -27.74 -6.55
N ARG A 164 5.54 -27.58 -6.99
CA ARG A 164 6.72 -28.14 -6.29
C ARG A 164 7.92 -27.21 -6.32
N LEU A 165 8.48 -26.96 -5.13
CA LEU A 165 9.81 -26.37 -4.97
C LEU A 165 10.85 -27.49 -5.03
N ASN A 166 11.82 -27.38 -5.94
CA ASN A 166 12.74 -28.48 -6.22
C ASN A 166 14.08 -28.34 -5.48
N SER A 167 14.58 -27.12 -5.28
CA SER A 167 15.89 -26.84 -4.69
C SER A 167 15.91 -25.48 -4.00
N PHE A 168 16.98 -25.20 -3.24
CA PHE A 168 17.31 -23.85 -2.84
C PHE A 168 17.70 -23.00 -4.05
N VAL A 169 17.42 -21.70 -3.95
CA VAL A 169 17.68 -20.72 -5.02
C VAL A 169 19.19 -20.59 -5.24
N TYR A 170 19.63 -20.66 -6.51
CA TYR A 170 21.05 -20.71 -6.93
C TYR A 170 21.87 -21.86 -6.33
N ARG A 171 21.22 -22.90 -5.78
CA ARG A 171 21.86 -24.06 -5.15
C ARG A 171 21.30 -25.35 -5.75
N GLY A 172 21.50 -25.55 -7.05
CA GLY A 172 20.94 -26.71 -7.78
C GLY A 172 21.42 -28.07 -7.26
N ASP A 173 22.56 -28.09 -6.57
CA ASP A 173 23.10 -29.23 -5.83
C ASP A 173 22.20 -29.71 -4.67
N THR A 174 21.30 -28.85 -4.19
CA THR A 174 20.35 -29.18 -3.11
C THR A 174 19.05 -29.80 -3.62
N THR A 175 18.96 -30.10 -4.92
CA THR A 175 17.72 -30.61 -5.51
C THR A 175 17.23 -31.90 -4.88
N ILE A 176 15.96 -31.93 -4.51
CA ILE A 176 15.25 -33.14 -4.06
C ILE A 176 14.46 -33.80 -5.21
N ALA A 177 14.47 -33.21 -6.40
CA ALA A 177 13.79 -33.71 -7.58
C ALA A 177 14.63 -33.43 -8.85
N PRO A 178 15.68 -34.22 -9.11
CA PRO A 178 16.64 -33.95 -10.19
C PRO A 178 15.99 -33.87 -11.58
N GLU A 179 15.07 -34.78 -11.89
CA GLU A 179 14.36 -34.80 -13.18
C GLU A 179 13.48 -33.56 -13.37
N ARG A 180 12.70 -33.18 -12.35
CA ARG A 180 11.88 -31.96 -12.39
C ARG A 180 12.73 -30.70 -12.43
N SER A 181 13.87 -30.68 -11.75
CA SER A 181 14.79 -29.54 -11.78
C SER A 181 15.39 -29.32 -13.17
N ARG A 182 15.67 -30.41 -13.90
CA ARG A 182 16.12 -30.33 -15.29
C ARG A 182 15.04 -29.74 -16.21
N LEU A 183 13.77 -30.06 -15.96
CA LEU A 183 12.65 -29.61 -16.81
C LEU A 183 12.16 -28.20 -16.46
N TYR A 184 12.06 -27.89 -15.16
CA TYR A 184 11.34 -26.72 -14.66
C TYR A 184 12.21 -25.79 -13.80
N GLY A 185 13.49 -26.12 -13.60
CA GLY A 185 14.40 -25.34 -12.77
C GLY A 185 13.97 -25.35 -11.30
N LEU A 186 13.92 -24.15 -10.70
CA LEU A 186 13.68 -23.94 -9.27
C LEU A 186 12.37 -24.59 -8.78
N GLY A 187 11.33 -24.55 -9.59
CA GLY A 187 10.04 -25.10 -9.22
C GLY A 187 9.06 -25.09 -10.37
N SER A 188 8.00 -25.86 -10.20
CA SER A 188 6.95 -26.06 -11.20
C SER A 188 5.58 -25.77 -10.59
N THR A 189 4.61 -25.40 -11.43
CA THR A 189 3.19 -25.30 -11.06
C THR A 189 2.32 -25.41 -12.32
N THR A 190 1.00 -25.42 -12.15
CA THR A 190 0.04 -25.08 -13.21
C THR A 190 -0.67 -23.77 -12.86
N ALA A 191 -1.22 -23.07 -13.86
CA ALA A 191 -1.99 -21.86 -13.60
C ALA A 191 -3.26 -22.17 -12.78
N LEU A 192 -3.87 -23.34 -13.01
CA LEU A 192 -5.05 -23.79 -12.31
C LEU A 192 -4.78 -24.08 -10.82
N GLU A 193 -3.71 -24.81 -10.50
CA GLU A 193 -3.33 -25.08 -9.10
C GLU A 193 -3.02 -23.78 -8.36
N THR A 194 -2.31 -22.85 -9.01
CA THR A 194 -1.96 -21.55 -8.42
C THR A 194 -3.19 -20.70 -8.10
N VAL A 195 -4.16 -20.63 -9.03
CA VAL A 195 -5.45 -19.95 -8.78
C VAL A 195 -6.24 -20.62 -7.65
N GLY A 196 -6.25 -21.96 -7.60
CA GLY A 196 -6.87 -22.69 -6.51
C GLY A 196 -6.23 -22.36 -5.15
N LEU A 197 -4.90 -22.31 -5.09
CA LEU A 197 -4.18 -21.98 -3.86
C LEU A 197 -4.49 -20.55 -3.39
N LEU A 198 -4.52 -19.58 -4.31
CA LEU A 198 -4.90 -18.19 -4.02
C LEU A 198 -6.35 -18.08 -3.54
N GLU A 199 -7.27 -18.84 -4.13
CA GLU A 199 -8.65 -18.93 -3.66
C GLU A 199 -8.73 -19.46 -2.23
N GLN A 200 -7.98 -20.52 -1.88
CA GLN A 200 -7.96 -21.04 -0.51
C GLN A 200 -7.32 -20.07 0.49
N ILE A 201 -6.32 -19.29 0.08
CA ILE A 201 -5.77 -18.19 0.90
C ILE A 201 -6.84 -17.14 1.16
N GLN A 202 -7.53 -16.67 0.11
CA GLN A 202 -8.57 -15.64 0.23
C GLN A 202 -9.76 -16.10 1.09
N ARG A 203 -10.16 -17.37 0.96
CA ARG A 203 -11.27 -17.95 1.74
C ARG A 203 -10.87 -18.30 3.18
N GLY A 204 -9.59 -18.22 3.52
CA GLY A 204 -9.11 -18.60 4.86
C GLY A 204 -9.12 -20.10 5.13
N THR A 205 -9.00 -20.93 4.10
CA THR A 205 -9.14 -22.40 4.21
C THR A 205 -7.83 -23.16 4.04
N VAL A 206 -6.77 -22.52 3.52
CA VAL A 206 -5.47 -23.18 3.32
C VAL A 206 -4.68 -23.35 4.63
N ALA A 207 -4.95 -22.48 5.60
CA ALA A 207 -4.30 -22.36 6.90
C ALA A 207 -5.32 -21.74 7.89
N SER A 208 -4.93 -21.42 9.12
CA SER A 208 -5.76 -20.65 10.05
C SER A 208 -6.14 -19.29 9.43
N ALA A 209 -7.25 -18.71 9.88
CA ALA A 209 -7.72 -17.41 9.38
C ALA A 209 -6.66 -16.32 9.58
N ASP A 210 -5.93 -16.34 10.70
CA ASP A 210 -4.89 -15.37 11.04
C ASP A 210 -3.68 -15.52 10.12
N SER A 211 -3.26 -16.77 9.87
CA SER A 211 -2.19 -17.09 8.93
C SER A 211 -2.55 -16.72 7.50
N CYS A 212 -3.80 -16.94 7.08
CA CYS A 212 -4.28 -16.51 5.76
C CYS A 212 -4.25 -14.97 5.62
N ARG A 213 -4.69 -14.23 6.65
CA ARG A 213 -4.58 -12.75 6.65
C ARG A 213 -3.12 -12.29 6.58
N ALA A 214 -2.23 -12.93 7.31
CA ALA A 214 -0.80 -12.60 7.26
C ALA A 214 -0.18 -12.89 5.87
N MET A 215 -0.55 -14.01 5.23
CA MET A 215 -0.14 -14.32 3.86
C MET A 215 -0.64 -13.27 2.85
N LEU A 216 -1.89 -12.83 2.97
CA LEU A 216 -2.44 -11.75 2.15
C LEU A 216 -1.65 -10.45 2.35
N GLN A 217 -1.35 -10.07 3.59
CA GLN A 217 -0.53 -8.89 3.87
C GLN A 217 0.85 -8.96 3.22
N HIS A 218 1.50 -10.13 3.19
CA HIS A 218 2.76 -10.30 2.47
C HIS A 218 2.58 -10.12 0.96
N LEU A 219 1.55 -10.72 0.36
CA LEU A 219 1.27 -10.62 -1.08
C LEU A 219 0.88 -9.19 -1.50
N GLU A 220 0.14 -8.46 -0.67
CA GLU A 220 -0.22 -7.04 -0.87
C GLU A 220 1.00 -6.12 -0.84
N SER A 221 2.12 -6.61 -0.31
CA SER A 221 3.36 -5.85 -0.25
C SER A 221 4.33 -6.13 -1.39
N CYS A 222 3.97 -7.00 -2.34
CA CYS A 222 4.80 -7.22 -3.51
C CYS A 222 5.06 -5.90 -4.23
N GLU A 223 6.33 -5.61 -4.53
CA GLU A 223 6.71 -4.32 -5.11
C GLU A 223 6.63 -4.30 -6.65
N ASP A 224 6.41 -5.45 -7.28
CA ASP A 224 6.44 -5.57 -8.73
C ASP A 224 5.22 -4.88 -9.36
N SER A 225 5.45 -3.69 -9.92
CA SER A 225 4.42 -2.94 -10.64
C SER A 225 4.47 -3.15 -12.16
N ALA A 226 5.30 -4.05 -12.67
CA ALA A 226 5.56 -4.21 -14.11
C ALA A 226 4.72 -5.31 -14.79
N MET A 227 4.07 -6.18 -14.00
CA MET A 227 3.26 -7.30 -14.49
C MET A 227 1.77 -7.11 -14.20
N LEU A 228 1.12 -7.95 -13.36
CA LEU A 228 -0.34 -7.90 -13.15
C LEU A 228 -0.82 -6.50 -12.78
N ALA A 229 -0.05 -5.77 -11.98
CA ALA A 229 -0.39 -4.43 -11.49
C ALA A 229 -0.28 -3.32 -12.56
N ALA A 230 0.51 -3.51 -13.62
CA ALA A 230 0.96 -2.40 -14.48
C ALA A 230 -0.16 -1.64 -15.20
N ARG A 231 -1.23 -2.35 -15.60
CA ARG A 231 -2.34 -1.79 -16.39
C ARG A 231 -3.66 -1.70 -15.62
N LEU A 232 -3.68 -2.08 -14.34
CA LEU A 232 -4.89 -1.97 -13.52
C LEU A 232 -5.20 -0.48 -13.26
N PRO A 233 -6.49 -0.12 -13.06
CA PRO A 233 -6.84 1.22 -12.62
C PRO A 233 -6.09 1.61 -11.35
N LYS A 234 -5.70 2.89 -11.26
CA LYS A 234 -4.98 3.43 -10.11
C LYS A 234 -5.78 3.19 -8.83
N GLY A 235 -5.11 2.72 -7.77
CA GLY A 235 -5.74 2.39 -6.50
C GLY A 235 -6.36 0.98 -6.45
N THR A 236 -6.34 0.21 -7.54
CA THR A 236 -6.75 -1.19 -7.50
C THR A 236 -5.86 -1.95 -6.52
N LYS A 237 -6.46 -2.44 -5.43
CA LYS A 237 -5.77 -3.30 -4.48
C LYS A 237 -5.44 -4.63 -5.16
N ILE A 238 -4.23 -5.13 -4.95
CA ILE A 238 -3.73 -6.39 -5.50
C ILE A 238 -2.85 -7.08 -4.46
N ALA A 239 -3.02 -8.39 -4.32
CA ALA A 239 -2.18 -9.26 -3.51
C ALA A 239 -1.55 -10.31 -4.42
N HIS A 240 -0.28 -10.18 -4.79
CA HIS A 240 0.31 -11.01 -5.84
C HIS A 240 1.78 -11.38 -5.59
N LYS A 241 2.31 -12.25 -6.45
CA LYS A 241 3.72 -12.62 -6.46
C LYS A 241 4.19 -12.85 -7.90
N SER A 242 5.19 -12.08 -8.31
CA SER A 242 5.82 -12.24 -9.61
C SER A 242 7.00 -13.22 -9.61
N GLY A 243 7.46 -13.58 -10.81
CA GLY A 243 8.65 -14.38 -11.04
C GLY A 243 9.19 -14.15 -12.45
N ALA A 244 10.52 -14.04 -12.57
CA ALA A 244 11.16 -13.80 -13.85
C ALA A 244 12.50 -14.53 -13.96
N VAL A 245 12.73 -15.14 -15.12
CA VAL A 245 14.03 -15.60 -15.62
C VAL A 245 14.06 -15.33 -17.12
N ALA A 246 15.22 -15.24 -17.78
CA ALA A 246 15.33 -14.75 -19.16
C ALA A 246 14.22 -15.24 -20.13
N ALA A 247 13.92 -16.54 -20.16
CA ALA A 247 12.92 -17.14 -21.05
C ALA A 247 11.51 -17.32 -20.44
N SER A 248 11.24 -16.82 -19.24
CA SER A 248 9.95 -16.98 -18.55
C SER A 248 9.57 -15.78 -17.70
N ARG A 249 8.30 -15.38 -17.74
CA ARG A 249 7.70 -14.39 -16.85
C ARG A 249 6.42 -14.97 -16.28
N THR A 250 6.22 -14.81 -14.99
CA THR A 250 5.10 -15.40 -14.27
C THR A 250 4.59 -14.40 -13.25
N ASP A 251 3.29 -14.30 -13.09
CA ASP A 251 2.69 -13.55 -11.99
C ASP A 251 1.33 -14.16 -11.64
N ALA A 252 1.02 -14.17 -10.35
CA ALA A 252 -0.24 -14.68 -9.86
C ALA A 252 -0.68 -13.93 -8.62
N GLY A 253 -1.97 -13.66 -8.49
CA GLY A 253 -2.50 -12.93 -7.36
C GLY A 253 -4.01 -12.81 -7.33
N LEU A 254 -4.48 -12.12 -6.29
CA LEU A 254 -5.85 -11.71 -6.07
C LEU A 254 -5.97 -10.23 -6.42
N ILE A 255 -6.90 -9.90 -7.31
CA ILE A 255 -7.19 -8.52 -7.71
C ILE A 255 -8.58 -8.17 -7.17
N TYR A 256 -8.63 -7.04 -6.47
CA TYR A 256 -9.81 -6.59 -5.75
C TYR A 256 -10.53 -5.54 -6.59
N GLY A 257 -11.65 -5.94 -7.19
CA GLY A 257 -12.52 -5.07 -7.98
C GLY A 257 -13.79 -4.66 -7.20
N PRO A 258 -14.49 -3.60 -7.65
CA PRO A 258 -15.76 -3.19 -7.05
C PRO A 258 -16.86 -4.27 -7.07
N THR A 259 -16.83 -5.21 -8.02
CA THR A 259 -17.83 -6.28 -8.13
C THR A 259 -17.44 -7.57 -7.41
N GLY A 260 -16.22 -7.64 -6.87
CA GLY A 260 -15.71 -8.81 -6.18
C GLY A 260 -14.21 -9.02 -6.38
N VAL A 261 -13.71 -10.14 -5.85
CA VAL A 261 -12.31 -10.53 -5.96
C VAL A 261 -12.17 -11.57 -7.07
N PHE A 262 -11.16 -11.42 -7.92
CA PHE A 262 -10.77 -12.47 -8.84
C PHE A 262 -9.32 -12.90 -8.62
N ALA A 263 -9.11 -14.22 -8.65
CA ALA A 263 -7.79 -14.83 -8.67
C ALA A 263 -7.32 -14.97 -10.13
N ILE A 264 -6.06 -14.68 -10.37
CA ILE A 264 -5.44 -14.76 -11.68
C ILE A 264 -4.04 -15.38 -11.56
N CYS A 265 -3.67 -16.20 -12.53
CA CYS A 265 -2.31 -16.68 -12.74
C CYS A 265 -1.99 -16.65 -14.24
N VAL A 266 -0.89 -16.01 -14.61
CA VAL A 266 -0.35 -15.98 -15.97
C VAL A 266 1.08 -16.49 -15.93
N LEU A 267 1.34 -17.60 -16.61
CA LEU A 267 2.64 -18.22 -16.75
C LEU A 267 3.08 -18.12 -18.21
N THR A 268 4.28 -17.61 -18.46
CA THR A 268 4.86 -17.54 -19.81
C THR A 268 6.22 -18.21 -19.83
N THR A 269 6.50 -18.96 -20.90
CA THR A 269 7.74 -19.70 -21.08
C THR A 269 8.16 -19.74 -22.53
N GLU A 270 9.43 -20.04 -22.80
CA GLU A 270 9.98 -20.04 -24.17
C GLU A 270 9.72 -18.71 -24.89
N ASN A 271 9.71 -17.60 -24.14
CA ASN A 271 9.48 -16.28 -24.70
C ASN A 271 10.58 -15.95 -25.72
N GLU A 272 10.18 -15.52 -26.92
CA GLU A 272 11.10 -14.99 -27.93
C GLU A 272 11.81 -13.74 -27.40
N ASP A 273 11.05 -12.85 -26.77
CA ASP A 273 11.58 -11.67 -26.10
C ASP A 273 12.11 -12.02 -24.70
N ARG A 274 13.44 -11.96 -24.59
CA ARG A 274 14.20 -12.26 -23.37
C ARG A 274 14.81 -11.01 -22.72
N SER A 275 14.48 -9.82 -23.21
CA SER A 275 14.96 -8.55 -22.69
C SER A 275 14.47 -8.31 -21.25
N TRP A 276 15.15 -7.42 -20.53
CA TRP A 276 14.74 -6.96 -19.19
C TRP A 276 14.21 -5.51 -19.23
N GLU A 277 13.79 -5.06 -20.41
CA GLU A 277 13.22 -3.73 -20.63
C GLU A 277 11.73 -3.70 -20.28
N ASP A 278 11.20 -2.52 -19.98
CA ASP A 278 9.77 -2.31 -19.68
C ASP A 278 8.86 -2.69 -20.85
N SER A 279 9.40 -2.70 -22.07
CA SER A 279 8.73 -3.09 -23.31
C SER A 279 8.58 -4.60 -23.49
N ASN A 280 9.03 -5.43 -22.53
CA ASN A 280 9.06 -6.88 -22.66
C ASN A 280 7.66 -7.46 -22.97
N ALA A 281 7.55 -8.22 -24.06
CA ALA A 281 6.27 -8.73 -24.55
C ALA A 281 5.53 -9.62 -23.54
N ALA A 282 6.24 -10.37 -22.69
CA ALA A 282 5.63 -11.21 -21.68
C ALA A 282 5.14 -10.41 -20.46
N HIS A 283 5.84 -9.33 -20.06
CA HIS A 283 5.30 -8.39 -19.07
C HIS A 283 4.00 -7.78 -19.58
N ASP A 284 4.00 -7.34 -20.83
CA ASP A 284 2.83 -6.72 -21.45
C ASP A 284 1.63 -7.66 -21.56
N LEU A 285 1.88 -8.93 -21.92
CA LEU A 285 0.83 -9.95 -21.92
C LEU A 285 0.20 -10.09 -20.53
N ILE A 286 1.02 -10.28 -19.49
CA ILE A 286 0.53 -10.48 -18.12
C ILE A 286 -0.33 -9.28 -17.68
N ALA A 287 0.18 -8.07 -17.90
CA ALA A 287 -0.53 -6.83 -17.58
C ALA A 287 -1.84 -6.67 -18.35
N THR A 288 -1.84 -6.99 -19.64
CA THR A 288 -3.02 -6.81 -20.52
C THR A 288 -4.08 -7.87 -20.24
N VAL A 289 -3.69 -9.11 -19.90
CA VAL A 289 -4.63 -10.14 -19.43
C VAL A 289 -5.28 -9.72 -18.11
N ALA A 290 -4.51 -9.19 -17.15
CA ALA A 290 -5.04 -8.66 -15.90
C ALA A 290 -6.04 -7.52 -16.13
N ARG A 291 -5.70 -6.57 -16.99
CA ARG A 291 -6.59 -5.48 -17.42
C ARG A 291 -7.87 -6.01 -18.05
N ALA A 292 -7.76 -6.97 -18.97
CA ALA A 292 -8.90 -7.54 -19.68
C ALA A 292 -9.87 -8.24 -18.73
N ALA A 293 -9.35 -9.01 -17.76
CA ALA A 293 -10.14 -9.62 -16.71
C ALA A 293 -10.80 -8.56 -15.81
N TRP A 294 -10.05 -7.53 -15.42
CA TRP A 294 -10.57 -6.44 -14.60
C TRP A 294 -11.72 -5.71 -15.29
N ASP A 295 -11.56 -5.32 -16.56
CA ASP A 295 -12.58 -4.62 -17.34
C ASP A 295 -13.82 -5.49 -17.58
N HIS A 296 -13.63 -6.81 -17.65
CA HIS A 296 -14.73 -7.76 -17.82
C HIS A 296 -15.57 -7.89 -16.55
N PHE A 297 -14.93 -8.08 -15.40
CA PHE A 297 -15.65 -8.23 -14.13
C PHE A 297 -16.19 -6.91 -13.60
N ASN A 298 -15.64 -5.77 -14.04
CA ASN A 298 -16.04 -4.45 -13.57
C ASN A 298 -16.53 -3.57 -14.75
N PRO A 299 -17.55 -3.99 -15.51
CA PRO A 299 -18.00 -3.26 -16.70
C PRO A 299 -18.62 -1.90 -16.35
N GLU A 300 -19.26 -1.83 -15.17
CA GLU A 300 -19.97 -0.67 -14.65
C GLU A 300 -19.04 0.34 -13.95
N TRP A 301 -17.78 0.01 -13.71
CA TRP A 301 -16.81 1.01 -13.27
C TRP A 301 -16.73 2.19 -14.24
N LYS A 302 -16.97 1.96 -15.53
CA LYS A 302 -17.05 3.03 -16.54
C LYS A 302 -18.39 3.79 -16.50
N GLN A 303 -19.38 3.30 -15.76
CA GLN A 303 -20.77 3.78 -15.75
C GLN A 303 -21.26 4.29 -14.37
N GLY A 304 -20.49 4.11 -13.29
CA GLY A 304 -20.91 4.45 -11.93
C GLY A 304 -21.59 3.29 -11.19
N VAL A 305 -21.58 3.33 -9.86
CA VAL A 305 -22.00 2.24 -8.94
C VAL A 305 -23.46 1.80 -9.17
N THR A 306 -23.73 0.50 -9.37
CA THR A 306 -25.10 -0.06 -9.33
C THR A 306 -25.39 -0.84 -8.04
N GLU A 307 -26.68 -1.08 -7.77
CA GLU A 307 -27.31 -1.25 -6.45
C GLU A 307 -27.30 -2.67 -5.83
N GLU A 308 -26.61 -3.69 -6.39
CA GLU A 308 -27.05 -5.09 -6.16
C GLU A 308 -26.33 -5.96 -5.10
N ALA A 309 -25.16 -5.61 -4.55
CA ALA A 309 -24.47 -6.46 -3.55
C ALA A 309 -24.47 -5.89 -2.11
N GLU A 310 -24.87 -6.69 -1.10
CA GLU A 310 -24.89 -6.30 0.32
C GLU A 310 -23.48 -6.08 0.91
N LEU A 311 -23.29 -5.09 1.79
CA LEU A 311 -22.08 -4.94 2.62
C LEU A 311 -22.40 -5.21 4.09
N LYS A 312 -21.51 -5.89 4.81
CA LYS A 312 -21.66 -6.25 6.23
C LYS A 312 -20.29 -6.42 6.88
N LEU A 313 -20.25 -6.62 8.19
CA LEU A 313 -19.01 -6.87 8.95
C LEU A 313 -18.14 -7.93 8.24
N GLY A 314 -16.88 -7.56 7.96
CA GLY A 314 -15.91 -8.37 7.22
C GLY A 314 -15.88 -8.14 5.69
N ALA A 315 -16.78 -7.32 5.14
CA ALA A 315 -16.66 -6.84 3.76
C ALA A 315 -15.45 -5.91 3.61
N PHE A 316 -14.84 -5.86 2.43
CA PHE A 316 -13.70 -4.97 2.17
C PHE A 316 -13.72 -4.43 0.72
N GLY A 317 -12.95 -3.37 0.47
CA GLY A 317 -12.70 -2.79 -0.87
C GLY A 317 -13.39 -1.44 -1.11
N LEU A 318 -13.33 -0.96 -2.35
CA LEU A 318 -13.74 0.39 -2.73
C LEU A 318 -15.18 0.75 -2.34
N ARG A 319 -16.12 -0.21 -2.35
CA ARG A 319 -17.51 0.04 -1.91
C ARG A 319 -17.60 0.35 -0.42
N VAL A 320 -16.72 -0.24 0.39
CA VAL A 320 -16.59 0.09 1.81
C VAL A 320 -15.91 1.45 1.99
N GLU A 321 -14.91 1.79 1.18
CA GLU A 321 -14.33 3.14 1.20
C GLU A 321 -15.37 4.22 0.86
N LEU A 322 -16.17 3.99 -0.19
CA LEU A 322 -17.26 4.87 -0.59
C LEU A 322 -18.34 4.96 0.50
N LEU A 323 -18.68 3.85 1.14
CA LEU A 323 -19.58 3.81 2.30
C LEU A 323 -19.02 4.66 3.46
N GLN A 324 -17.77 4.44 3.85
CA GLN A 324 -17.09 5.15 4.94
C GLN A 324 -17.02 6.67 4.66
N ARG A 325 -16.63 7.06 3.44
CA ARG A 325 -16.61 8.46 2.99
C ARG A 325 -18.00 9.09 3.07
N THR A 326 -18.99 8.40 2.52
CA THR A 326 -20.36 8.93 2.44
C THR A 326 -21.00 9.01 3.83
N LEU A 327 -20.75 8.04 4.72
CA LEU A 327 -21.18 8.08 6.12
C LEU A 327 -20.50 9.21 6.90
N ASN A 328 -19.19 9.41 6.73
CA ASN A 328 -18.47 10.54 7.33
C ASN A 328 -19.07 11.89 6.93
N ALA A 329 -19.47 12.02 5.67
CA ALA A 329 -20.04 13.25 5.12
C ALA A 329 -21.49 13.50 5.56
N ARG A 330 -22.30 12.45 5.75
CA ARG A 330 -23.77 12.59 5.84
C ARG A 330 -24.39 12.23 7.18
N LEU A 331 -23.78 11.35 7.95
CA LEU A 331 -24.32 10.96 9.26
C LEU A 331 -23.89 11.99 10.31
N GLN A 332 -24.85 12.58 11.03
CA GLN A 332 -24.57 13.57 12.08
C GLN A 332 -24.94 13.04 13.47
N PRO A 333 -24.08 13.21 14.50
CA PRO A 333 -22.70 13.73 14.41
C PRO A 333 -21.81 12.80 13.58
N THR A 334 -20.81 13.34 12.88
CA THR A 334 -19.92 12.54 12.01
C THR A 334 -19.31 11.35 12.75
N PRO A 335 -19.30 10.13 12.16
CA PRO A 335 -18.72 8.96 12.80
C PRO A 335 -17.19 8.97 12.86
N GLY A 336 -16.50 9.80 12.07
CA GLY A 336 -15.04 9.90 12.08
C GLY A 336 -14.32 8.60 11.66
N LEU A 337 -14.90 7.85 10.72
CA LEU A 337 -14.35 6.59 10.24
C LEU A 337 -13.03 6.81 9.49
N GLY A 338 -12.05 5.95 9.73
CA GLY A 338 -10.94 5.77 8.80
C GLY A 338 -11.48 5.25 7.47
N VAL A 339 -11.06 5.85 6.35
CA VAL A 339 -11.43 5.38 5.01
C VAL A 339 -10.36 4.40 4.54
N ASP A 340 -10.43 3.18 5.05
CA ASP A 340 -9.47 2.10 4.84
C ASP A 340 -10.03 0.96 3.97
N GLY A 341 -11.33 1.04 3.63
CA GLY A 341 -12.02 0.03 2.86
C GLY A 341 -12.26 -1.26 3.63
N ASP A 342 -12.16 -1.26 4.96
CA ASP A 342 -12.48 -2.39 5.83
C ASP A 342 -13.82 -2.16 6.56
N PHE A 343 -14.76 -3.09 6.37
CA PHE A 343 -16.03 -3.05 7.08
C PHE A 343 -15.83 -3.74 8.43
N GLY A 344 -15.08 -3.06 9.30
CA GLY A 344 -14.83 -3.47 10.68
C GLY A 344 -15.90 -3.00 11.67
N PRO A 345 -15.71 -3.25 12.98
CA PRO A 345 -16.68 -2.91 14.02
C PRO A 345 -17.07 -1.43 14.06
N ALA A 346 -16.15 -0.52 13.75
CA ALA A 346 -16.44 0.92 13.69
C ALA A 346 -17.38 1.27 12.52
N THR A 347 -17.13 0.70 11.33
CA THR A 347 -17.98 0.84 10.15
C THR A 347 -19.37 0.24 10.41
N GLU A 348 -19.44 -0.94 11.04
CA GLU A 348 -20.71 -1.58 11.42
C GLU A 348 -21.51 -0.72 12.41
N ALA A 349 -20.86 -0.17 13.44
CA ALA A 349 -21.50 0.73 14.40
C ALA A 349 -22.07 1.98 13.70
N ALA A 350 -21.33 2.57 12.76
CA ALA A 350 -21.81 3.71 11.98
C ALA A 350 -22.98 3.35 11.06
N VAL A 351 -22.96 2.18 10.43
CA VAL A 351 -24.08 1.65 9.62
C VAL A 351 -25.33 1.45 10.48
N ARG A 352 -25.22 0.79 11.63
CA ARG A 352 -26.34 0.60 12.57
C ARG A 352 -26.93 1.93 13.01
N ARG A 353 -26.07 2.90 13.34
CA ARG A 353 -26.50 4.25 13.72
C ARG A 353 -27.21 4.98 12.57
N PHE A 354 -26.73 4.82 11.33
CA PHE A 354 -27.44 5.36 10.16
C PHE A 354 -28.80 4.69 9.99
N GLN A 355 -28.87 3.35 10.06
CA GLN A 355 -30.12 2.59 9.97
C GLN A 355 -31.16 3.07 11.00
N GLU A 356 -30.75 3.26 12.26
CA GLU A 356 -31.59 3.85 13.31
C GLU A 356 -32.09 5.25 12.92
N SER A 357 -31.22 6.11 12.40
CA SER A 357 -31.56 7.49 12.06
C SER A 357 -32.56 7.63 10.90
N VAL A 358 -32.63 6.64 10.01
CA VAL A 358 -33.52 6.66 8.82
C VAL A 358 -34.65 5.61 8.86
N GLY A 359 -34.80 4.90 9.98
CA GLY A 359 -35.88 3.93 10.21
C GLY A 359 -35.74 2.62 9.41
N LEU A 360 -34.51 2.18 9.13
CA LEU A 360 -34.22 0.87 8.53
C LEU A 360 -34.04 -0.21 9.61
N ALA A 361 -34.06 -1.48 9.21
CA ALA A 361 -33.72 -2.58 10.12
C ALA A 361 -32.29 -2.41 10.65
N VAL A 362 -32.10 -2.40 11.97
CA VAL A 362 -30.81 -2.14 12.62
C VAL A 362 -30.02 -3.43 12.74
N ASP A 363 -29.57 -3.95 11.60
CA ASP A 363 -28.88 -5.23 11.50
C ASP A 363 -27.39 -5.11 11.13
N GLY A 364 -26.90 -3.90 10.85
CA GLY A 364 -25.51 -3.65 10.47
C GLY A 364 -25.18 -4.05 9.03
N ILE A 365 -26.21 -4.35 8.23
CA ILE A 365 -26.08 -4.79 6.83
C ILE A 365 -26.55 -3.67 5.91
N VAL A 366 -25.66 -3.22 5.03
CA VAL A 366 -25.95 -2.24 3.99
C VAL A 366 -26.53 -2.95 2.77
N ARG A 367 -27.80 -2.68 2.46
CA ARG A 367 -28.50 -3.16 1.27
C ARG A 367 -28.91 -2.02 0.35
N ALA A 368 -29.63 -2.31 -0.72
CA ALA A 368 -30.11 -1.32 -1.68
C ALA A 368 -30.93 -0.19 -1.02
N ASP A 369 -31.80 -0.53 -0.07
CA ASP A 369 -32.61 0.45 0.69
C ASP A 369 -31.76 1.41 1.54
N PHE A 370 -30.65 0.91 2.11
CA PHE A 370 -29.66 1.72 2.81
C PHE A 370 -29.01 2.72 1.86
N TRP A 371 -28.56 2.30 0.68
CA TRP A 371 -27.94 3.19 -0.30
C TRP A 371 -28.92 4.26 -0.80
N GLN A 372 -30.16 3.89 -1.04
CA GLN A 372 -31.21 4.84 -1.42
C GLN A 372 -31.45 5.91 -0.35
N LYS A 373 -31.42 5.52 0.93
CA LYS A 373 -31.54 6.47 2.06
C LYS A 373 -30.27 7.30 2.27
N LEU A 374 -29.10 6.71 2.07
CA LEU A 374 -27.82 7.36 2.22
C LEU A 374 -27.59 8.40 1.11
N GLY A 375 -28.12 8.16 -0.09
CA GLY A 375 -28.01 9.02 -1.27
C GLY A 375 -26.74 8.75 -2.11
N PRO A 376 -26.46 9.57 -3.14
CA PRO A 376 -25.33 9.37 -4.06
C PRO A 376 -23.98 9.21 -3.34
N VAL A 377 -23.12 8.27 -3.73
CA VAL A 377 -21.82 8.10 -3.06
C VAL A 377 -20.94 9.34 -3.21
N VAL A 378 -20.13 9.64 -2.19
CA VAL A 378 -19.06 10.64 -2.30
C VAL A 378 -17.87 9.96 -2.97
N GLU A 379 -17.65 10.25 -4.25
CA GLU A 379 -16.55 9.69 -5.05
C GLU A 379 -15.18 10.18 -4.54
N PRO A 380 -14.09 9.39 -4.74
CA PRO A 380 -12.75 9.93 -4.56
C PRO A 380 -12.51 11.05 -5.56
N GLU A 381 -12.34 12.27 -5.05
CA GLU A 381 -11.93 13.41 -5.87
C GLU A 381 -10.63 13.07 -6.62
N LEU A 382 -10.62 13.30 -7.93
CA LEU A 382 -9.37 13.45 -8.67
C LEU A 382 -8.59 14.56 -7.97
N VAL A 383 -7.47 14.21 -7.33
CA VAL A 383 -6.59 15.22 -6.71
C VAL A 383 -6.19 16.20 -7.82
N PRO A 384 -6.65 17.46 -7.77
CA PRO A 384 -6.41 18.41 -8.84
C PRO A 384 -4.91 18.61 -9.06
N ALA A 385 -4.51 19.05 -10.26
CA ALA A 385 -3.12 19.43 -10.48
C ALA A 385 -2.71 20.53 -9.49
N PRO A 386 -1.47 20.54 -8.98
CA PRO A 386 -1.02 21.54 -8.02
C PRO A 386 -1.27 22.97 -8.47
N GLU A 387 -1.17 23.24 -9.78
CA GLU A 387 -1.45 24.55 -10.36
C GLU A 387 -2.91 24.98 -10.15
N VAL A 388 -3.85 24.04 -10.15
CA VAL A 388 -5.27 24.30 -9.90
C VAL A 388 -5.49 24.64 -8.43
N VAL A 389 -4.97 23.80 -7.52
CA VAL A 389 -5.08 24.03 -6.07
C VAL A 389 -4.40 25.34 -5.67
N ASN A 390 -3.22 25.61 -6.23
CA ASN A 390 -2.41 26.77 -5.88
C ASN A 390 -2.94 28.08 -6.48
N ALA A 391 -3.77 28.02 -7.53
CA ALA A 391 -4.40 29.19 -8.13
C ALA A 391 -5.72 29.59 -7.45
N GLU A 392 -6.39 28.65 -6.77
CA GLU A 392 -7.65 28.91 -6.10
C GLU A 392 -7.45 29.78 -4.86
N GLN A 393 -8.22 30.87 -4.79
CA GLN A 393 -8.28 31.76 -3.64
C GLN A 393 -9.46 31.38 -2.75
N LEU A 394 -9.17 30.76 -1.61
CA LEU A 394 -10.19 30.44 -0.62
C LEU A 394 -10.66 31.72 0.10
N PRO A 395 -11.98 31.94 0.23
CA PRO A 395 -12.51 33.12 0.91
C PRO A 395 -12.11 33.11 2.40
N LEU A 396 -11.81 34.29 2.93
CA LEU A 396 -11.68 34.48 4.37
C LEU A 396 -13.09 34.60 4.96
N GLU A 397 -13.42 33.68 5.87
CA GLU A 397 -14.61 33.86 6.70
C GLU A 397 -14.48 35.18 7.48
N PRO A 398 -15.58 35.95 7.61
CA PRO A 398 -15.57 37.15 8.42
C PRO A 398 -15.14 36.83 9.85
N ALA A 399 -14.30 37.69 10.44
CA ALA A 399 -13.93 37.54 11.84
C ALA A 399 -15.21 37.60 12.70
N GLU A 400 -15.45 36.55 13.47
CA GLU A 400 -16.49 36.57 14.49
C GLU A 400 -16.16 37.64 15.53
N GLN A 401 -17.14 38.48 15.87
CA GLN A 401 -16.98 39.42 16.97
C GLN A 401 -17.19 38.65 18.28
N PRO A 402 -16.21 38.65 19.20
CA PRO A 402 -16.39 37.98 20.48
C PRO A 402 -17.51 38.67 21.27
N ASP A 403 -18.54 37.91 21.66
CA ASP A 403 -19.59 38.37 22.56
C ASP A 403 -19.11 38.24 24.02
N GLY A 404 -18.30 39.21 24.45
CA GLY A 404 -17.79 39.32 25.81
C GLY A 404 -16.35 38.84 26.00
N ARG A 405 -15.99 38.53 27.26
CA ARG A 405 -14.62 38.11 27.61
C ARG A 405 -14.40 36.66 27.15
N PRO A 406 -13.26 36.33 26.53
CA PRO A 406 -12.94 34.96 26.16
C PRO A 406 -12.97 34.03 27.38
N LEU A 407 -13.66 32.89 27.27
CA LEU A 407 -13.52 31.82 28.25
C LEU A 407 -12.15 31.15 28.05
N VAL A 408 -11.28 31.26 29.05
CA VAL A 408 -9.95 30.64 29.01
C VAL A 408 -9.95 29.37 29.85
N THR A 409 -9.82 28.21 29.19
CA THR A 409 -9.67 26.90 29.82
C THR A 409 -8.23 26.38 29.78
N ALA A 410 -7.32 27.14 29.18
CA ALA A 410 -5.91 26.77 29.07
C ALA A 410 -5.19 26.96 30.41
N ASP A 411 -4.38 25.97 30.80
CA ASP A 411 -3.56 26.04 32.02
C ASP A 411 -2.48 27.13 31.97
N ALA A 412 -1.98 27.45 30.77
CA ALA A 412 -0.97 28.47 30.54
C ALA A 412 -1.21 29.15 29.19
N TRP A 413 -1.09 30.48 29.13
CA TRP A 413 -1.27 31.26 27.90
C TRP A 413 -0.60 32.63 28.00
N THR A 414 -0.33 33.24 26.84
CA THR A 414 0.18 34.61 26.75
C THR A 414 -0.32 35.28 25.47
N VAL A 415 -0.37 36.60 25.48
CA VAL A 415 -0.62 37.47 24.32
C VAL A 415 0.48 38.50 24.30
N VAL A 416 1.21 38.57 23.19
CA VAL A 416 2.39 39.43 23.03
C VAL A 416 2.19 40.36 21.85
N ASP A 417 2.54 41.63 22.02
CA ASP A 417 2.65 42.57 20.91
C ASP A 417 3.86 42.18 20.05
N ALA A 418 3.63 41.74 18.81
CA ALA A 418 4.69 41.19 17.97
C ALA A 418 5.78 42.22 17.59
N ALA A 419 5.44 43.51 17.51
CA ALA A 419 6.40 44.55 17.15
C ALA A 419 7.38 44.81 18.29
N THR A 420 6.85 45.02 19.49
CA THR A 420 7.62 45.40 20.68
C THR A 420 8.15 44.22 21.48
N GLY A 421 7.51 43.05 21.38
CA GLY A 421 7.76 41.90 22.25
C GLY A 421 7.15 42.01 23.65
N THR A 422 6.30 43.02 23.89
CA THR A 422 5.69 43.24 25.21
C THR A 422 4.56 42.24 25.45
N GLU A 423 4.58 41.53 26.58
CA GLU A 423 3.44 40.72 27.03
C GLU A 423 2.29 41.65 27.44
N LEU A 424 1.16 41.54 26.75
CA LEU A 424 -0.04 42.34 26.97
C LEU A 424 -0.97 41.71 28.01
N ALA A 425 -1.04 40.37 28.02
CA ALA A 425 -1.82 39.58 28.97
C ALA A 425 -1.33 38.13 28.97
N GLY A 426 -1.55 37.41 30.07
CA GLY A 426 -1.20 36.00 30.17
C GLY A 426 -1.56 35.42 31.54
N SER A 427 -1.44 34.10 31.66
CA SER A 427 -1.51 33.38 32.93
C SER A 427 -0.55 32.21 32.88
N GLU A 428 0.26 32.04 33.93
CA GLU A 428 1.28 30.98 34.03
C GLU A 428 2.16 30.89 32.76
N SER A 429 2.42 32.03 32.10
CA SER A 429 2.97 32.07 30.74
C SER A 429 4.40 31.54 30.64
N ALA A 430 5.15 31.54 31.74
CA ALA A 430 6.50 30.99 31.85
C ALA A 430 6.54 29.52 32.31
N VAL A 431 5.40 28.91 32.64
CA VAL A 431 5.35 27.51 33.10
C VAL A 431 5.60 26.55 31.94
N ARG A 432 6.42 25.54 32.19
CA ARG A 432 6.73 24.46 31.26
C ARG A 432 5.53 23.54 31.10
N LYS A 433 5.10 23.34 29.86
CA LYS A 433 4.00 22.45 29.48
C LYS A 433 4.41 21.59 28.28
N ASP A 434 3.73 20.48 28.09
CA ASP A 434 3.82 19.71 26.85
C ASP A 434 3.39 20.62 25.70
N MET A 435 4.26 20.77 24.70
CA MET A 435 4.03 21.72 23.60
C MET A 435 3.38 21.08 22.36
N ALA A 436 3.38 19.75 22.29
CA ALA A 436 2.86 18.99 21.16
C ALA A 436 3.38 19.54 19.81
N SER A 437 2.53 19.65 18.78
CA SER A 437 2.92 20.08 17.43
C SER A 437 3.47 21.50 17.31
N THR A 438 3.35 22.38 18.32
CA THR A 438 4.01 23.70 18.25
C THR A 438 5.54 23.55 18.18
N THR A 439 6.09 22.38 18.51
CA THR A 439 7.48 21.98 18.22
C THR A 439 7.91 22.27 16.78
N LYS A 440 7.02 22.07 15.79
CA LYS A 440 7.35 22.27 14.37
C LYS A 440 7.65 23.71 14.01
N MET A 441 7.29 24.68 14.87
CA MET A 441 7.70 26.07 14.72
C MET A 441 9.23 26.20 14.69
N MET A 442 9.94 25.49 15.57
CA MET A 442 11.41 25.53 15.60
C MET A 442 12.00 24.79 14.39
N THR A 443 11.42 23.66 13.99
CA THR A 443 11.81 22.94 12.77
C THR A 443 11.68 23.83 11.53
N ALA A 444 10.53 24.50 11.37
CA ALA A 444 10.28 25.44 10.29
C ALA A 444 11.25 26.63 10.32
N TRP A 445 11.50 27.18 11.51
CA TRP A 445 12.42 28.30 11.72
C TRP A 445 13.85 27.96 11.27
N LEU A 446 14.40 26.83 11.71
CA LEU A 446 15.74 26.40 11.30
C LEU A 446 15.82 26.15 9.79
N THR A 447 14.82 25.47 9.21
CA THR A 447 14.76 25.26 7.75
C THR A 447 14.71 26.60 7.00
N ALA A 448 13.88 27.55 7.43
CA ALA A 448 13.80 28.85 6.77
C ALA A 448 15.11 29.65 6.87
N ARG A 449 15.82 29.59 8.00
CA ARG A 449 17.16 30.19 8.15
C ARG A 449 18.17 29.56 7.20
N LEU A 450 18.13 28.23 7.02
CA LEU A 450 18.98 27.54 6.06
C LEU A 450 18.70 28.00 4.63
N LEU A 451 17.43 28.08 4.24
CA LEU A 451 17.03 28.57 2.92
C LEU A 451 17.37 30.06 2.72
N GLN A 452 17.35 30.87 3.78
CA GLN A 452 17.77 32.27 3.72
C GLN A 452 19.27 32.40 3.46
N LYS A 453 20.11 31.56 4.11
CA LYS A 453 21.57 31.54 3.87
C LYS A 453 21.94 30.93 2.53
N ALA A 454 21.20 29.93 2.07
CA ALA A 454 21.47 29.17 0.85
C ALA A 454 20.15 28.90 0.09
N PRO A 455 19.67 29.88 -0.70
CA PRO A 455 18.38 29.79 -1.40
C PRO A 455 18.25 28.63 -2.37
N GLU A 456 19.35 28.13 -2.92
CA GLU A 456 19.41 26.97 -3.80
C GLU A 456 18.89 25.68 -3.13
N LEU A 457 18.99 25.58 -1.81
CA LEU A 457 18.50 24.44 -1.03
C LEU A 457 16.98 24.30 -1.16
N ALA A 458 16.26 25.36 -1.52
CA ALA A 458 14.81 25.33 -1.71
C ALA A 458 14.40 24.33 -2.80
N GLN A 459 15.24 24.14 -3.81
CA GLN A 459 15.02 23.22 -4.93
C GLN A 459 15.70 21.86 -4.73
N GLU A 460 16.42 21.66 -3.62
CA GLU A 460 17.02 20.37 -3.31
C GLU A 460 15.92 19.33 -3.10
N ARG A 461 16.14 18.11 -3.62
CA ARG A 461 15.21 17.00 -3.42
C ARG A 461 15.40 16.44 -2.01
N LEU A 462 14.32 16.47 -1.26
CA LEU A 462 14.17 15.77 0.01
C LEU A 462 13.42 14.47 -0.27
N THR A 463 14.04 13.33 0.09
CA THR A 463 13.44 12.00 -0.04
C THR A 463 12.97 11.53 1.33
N MET A 464 11.72 11.09 1.40
CA MET A 464 11.12 10.58 2.63
C MET A 464 11.77 9.26 3.03
N SER A 465 12.23 9.17 4.28
CA SER A 465 12.80 7.95 4.84
C SER A 465 11.70 7.03 5.39
N VAL A 466 12.06 5.75 5.63
CA VAL A 466 11.18 4.81 6.35
C VAL A 466 10.88 5.32 7.78
N ARG A 467 11.82 6.02 8.40
CA ARG A 467 11.63 6.62 9.73
C ARG A 467 10.60 7.74 9.68
N GLY A 468 10.69 8.63 8.69
CA GLY A 468 9.71 9.71 8.48
C GLY A 468 8.31 9.17 8.22
N ASP A 469 8.15 8.28 7.24
CA ASP A 469 6.87 7.64 6.88
C ASP A 469 6.25 6.87 8.07
N GLY A 470 7.09 6.20 8.87
CA GLY A 470 6.66 5.47 10.07
C GLY A 470 6.35 6.34 11.29
N THR A 471 6.50 7.67 11.22
CA THR A 471 6.26 8.55 12.37
C THR A 471 4.77 8.77 12.59
N ILE A 472 4.25 8.30 13.72
CA ILE A 472 2.84 8.39 14.08
C ILE A 472 2.37 9.83 14.31
N GLY A 473 1.06 10.08 14.19
CA GLY A 473 0.41 11.38 14.41
C GLY A 473 -0.06 12.02 13.10
N SER A 474 -0.17 13.35 13.07
CA SER A 474 -0.51 14.09 11.85
C SER A 474 0.56 13.86 10.77
N THR A 475 0.15 13.72 9.52
CA THR A 475 1.05 13.36 8.41
C THR A 475 0.79 14.22 7.17
N SER A 476 1.85 14.52 6.42
CA SER A 476 1.75 15.07 5.06
C SER A 476 1.39 14.02 4.00
N GLY A 477 1.38 12.73 4.37
CA GLY A 477 1.03 11.62 3.50
C GLY A 477 2.10 11.28 2.46
N VAL A 478 3.35 11.72 2.64
CA VAL A 478 4.48 11.38 1.76
C VAL A 478 5.07 10.04 2.21
N ARG A 479 5.22 9.10 1.27
CA ARG A 479 5.62 7.71 1.56
C ARG A 479 7.12 7.53 1.44
N ALA A 480 7.68 6.54 2.14
CA ALA A 480 9.09 6.23 2.06
C ALA A 480 9.55 6.01 0.60
N GLY A 481 10.65 6.68 0.23
CA GLY A 481 11.20 6.70 -1.12
C GLY A 481 10.58 7.75 -2.06
N GLU A 482 9.42 8.33 -1.73
CA GLU A 482 8.92 9.51 -2.44
C GLU A 482 9.76 10.75 -2.09
N SER A 483 9.81 11.69 -3.02
CA SER A 483 10.59 12.91 -2.90
C SER A 483 9.81 14.12 -3.38
N LEU A 484 10.11 15.25 -2.77
CA LEU A 484 9.63 16.58 -3.09
C LEU A 484 10.77 17.57 -2.89
N VAL A 485 10.63 18.79 -3.40
CA VAL A 485 11.62 19.84 -3.14
C VAL A 485 11.44 20.42 -1.74
N VAL A 486 12.52 20.88 -1.11
CA VAL A 486 12.47 21.42 0.27
C VAL A 486 11.46 22.55 0.42
N SER A 487 11.27 23.40 -0.60
CA SER A 487 10.26 24.47 -0.53
C SER A 487 8.84 23.93 -0.33
N GLU A 488 8.50 22.78 -0.91
CA GLU A 488 7.21 22.11 -0.70
C GLU A 488 7.15 21.38 0.63
N ALA A 489 8.28 20.87 1.13
CA ALA A 489 8.38 20.24 2.44
C ALA A 489 7.97 21.18 3.58
N LEU A 490 8.26 22.48 3.48
CA LEU A 490 7.78 23.46 4.48
C LEU A 490 6.26 23.55 4.54
N TYR A 491 5.56 23.41 3.41
CA TYR A 491 4.10 23.34 3.41
C TYR A 491 3.60 22.03 3.99
N GLY A 492 4.22 20.89 3.65
CA GLY A 492 3.91 19.59 4.25
C GLY A 492 4.15 19.56 5.78
N LEU A 493 5.12 20.34 6.27
CA LEU A 493 5.37 20.52 7.69
C LEU A 493 4.27 21.35 8.37
N MET A 494 3.88 22.49 7.78
CA MET A 494 3.08 23.50 8.47
C MET A 494 1.56 23.39 8.23
N LEU A 495 1.11 23.00 7.04
CA LEU A 495 -0.32 22.98 6.70
C LEU A 495 -1.06 21.78 7.35
N PRO A 496 -0.69 20.52 7.06
CA PRO A 496 -1.28 19.37 7.74
C PRO A 496 -0.61 19.10 9.11
N SER A 497 0.36 19.92 9.52
CA SER A 497 1.21 19.66 10.70
C SER A 497 1.93 18.30 10.62
N GLY A 498 2.55 17.97 9.48
CA GLY A 498 3.12 16.64 9.20
C GLY A 498 4.31 16.26 10.08
N ASN A 499 4.17 15.19 10.87
CA ASN A 499 5.24 14.63 11.71
C ASN A 499 6.32 13.95 10.85
N ASP A 500 5.88 13.24 9.83
CA ASP A 500 6.69 12.67 8.76
C ASP A 500 7.61 13.72 8.14
N MET A 501 7.07 14.89 7.80
CA MET A 501 7.84 15.94 7.18
C MET A 501 8.83 16.61 8.14
N ALA A 502 8.48 16.72 9.43
CA ALA A 502 9.39 17.20 10.45
C ALA A 502 10.62 16.28 10.61
N VAL A 503 10.40 14.96 10.61
CA VAL A 503 11.48 13.97 10.64
C VAL A 503 12.32 14.05 9.37
N ALA A 504 11.69 14.14 8.20
CA ALA A 504 12.40 14.18 6.94
C ALA A 504 13.28 15.44 6.79
N LEU A 505 12.78 16.61 7.20
CA LEU A 505 13.58 17.85 7.23
C LEU A 505 14.74 17.74 8.22
N ALA A 506 14.50 17.17 9.40
CA ALA A 506 15.55 16.97 10.41
C ALA A 506 16.64 16.03 9.90
N GLU A 507 16.29 14.92 9.26
CA GLU A 507 17.27 13.99 8.66
C GLU A 507 18.03 14.63 7.49
N HIS A 508 17.32 15.36 6.63
CA HIS A 508 17.89 15.99 5.44
C HIS A 508 18.91 17.08 5.78
N PHE A 509 18.63 17.90 6.79
CA PHE A 509 19.51 19.00 7.20
C PHE A 509 20.43 18.68 8.37
N GLY A 510 20.14 17.63 9.13
CA GLY A 510 20.84 17.30 10.37
C GLY A 510 22.34 17.21 10.24
N GLY A 511 22.86 16.70 9.13
CA GLY A 511 24.30 16.58 8.88
C GLY A 511 25.03 17.90 8.63
N ARG A 512 24.31 19.02 8.43
CA ARG A 512 24.88 20.33 8.03
C ARG A 512 24.31 21.54 8.77
N VAL A 513 23.25 21.36 9.57
CA VAL A 513 22.50 22.46 10.18
C VAL A 513 23.33 23.28 11.17
N LEU A 514 24.14 22.63 12.01
CA LEU A 514 24.96 23.31 13.02
C LEU A 514 26.00 24.19 12.36
N GLU A 515 26.71 23.67 11.36
CA GLU A 515 27.76 24.38 10.64
C GLU A 515 27.17 25.50 9.77
N GLN A 516 26.11 25.23 9.02
CA GLN A 516 25.51 26.23 8.12
C GLN A 516 24.87 27.38 8.89
N LEU A 517 24.28 27.12 10.06
CA LEU A 517 23.68 28.17 10.89
C LEU A 517 24.64 28.74 11.95
N GLU A 518 25.87 28.26 12.02
CA GLU A 518 26.89 28.66 12.99
C GLU A 518 26.40 28.51 14.45
N LEU A 519 25.66 27.43 14.72
CA LEU A 519 25.11 27.15 16.04
C LEU A 519 26.14 26.45 16.92
N THR A 520 26.28 26.96 18.13
CA THR A 520 27.17 26.39 19.14
C THR A 520 26.36 25.51 20.08
N LEU A 521 26.74 24.24 20.20
CA LEU A 521 26.13 23.33 21.15
C LEU A 521 26.42 23.75 22.61
N PRO A 522 25.51 23.47 23.56
CA PRO A 522 25.77 23.67 24.97
C PRO A 522 27.07 22.99 25.45
N ALA A 523 27.71 23.58 26.46
CA ALA A 523 28.98 23.08 26.97
C ALA A 523 28.87 21.62 27.45
N GLY A 524 29.72 20.74 26.91
CA GLY A 524 29.75 19.32 27.24
C GLY A 524 28.92 18.43 26.33
N GLU A 525 28.11 19.00 25.43
CA GLU A 525 27.45 18.23 24.38
C GLU A 525 28.38 17.98 23.18
N VAL A 526 28.26 16.79 22.60
CA VAL A 526 28.96 16.40 21.37
C VAL A 526 27.91 16.18 20.29
N ALA A 527 28.19 16.64 19.08
CA ALA A 527 27.29 16.46 17.95
C ALA A 527 26.99 14.96 17.72
N ALA A 528 25.71 14.60 17.73
CA ALA A 528 25.26 13.23 17.52
C ALA A 528 25.60 12.74 16.11
N GLU A 529 25.87 11.44 15.94
CA GLU A 529 26.12 10.86 14.61
C GLU A 529 24.84 10.79 13.76
N ASP A 530 23.69 10.47 14.37
CA ASP A 530 22.39 10.44 13.69
C ASP A 530 21.99 11.88 13.28
N PRO A 531 21.77 12.14 11.97
CA PRO A 531 21.35 13.46 11.50
C PRO A 531 20.11 13.99 12.20
N LEU A 532 19.11 13.14 12.49
CA LEU A 532 17.90 13.59 13.18
C LEU A 532 18.21 14.12 14.57
N LEU A 533 19.03 13.37 15.34
CA LEU A 533 19.42 13.79 16.68
C LEU A 533 20.28 15.05 16.63
N ARG A 534 21.18 15.17 15.65
CA ARG A 534 21.98 16.38 15.44
C ARG A 534 21.10 17.60 15.12
N PHE A 535 20.03 17.41 14.37
CA PHE A 535 19.04 18.48 14.13
C PHE A 535 18.30 18.86 15.41
N VAL A 536 17.90 17.90 16.25
CA VAL A 536 17.30 18.19 17.57
C VAL A 536 18.28 18.97 18.47
N GLN A 537 19.57 18.63 18.45
CA GLN A 537 20.59 19.43 19.14
C GLN A 537 20.67 20.86 18.61
N ALA A 538 20.54 21.06 17.28
CA ALA A 538 20.45 22.39 16.69
C ALA A 538 19.18 23.15 17.13
N MET A 539 18.05 22.48 17.28
CA MET A 539 16.82 23.08 17.82
C MET A 539 17.03 23.61 19.24
N ASN A 540 17.73 22.85 20.10
CA ASN A 540 18.04 23.27 21.47
C ASN A 540 19.12 24.36 21.51
N ALA A 541 20.14 24.29 20.66
CA ALA A 541 21.13 25.37 20.53
C ALA A 541 20.48 26.69 20.09
N GLU A 542 19.53 26.61 19.17
CA GLU A 542 18.75 27.77 18.73
C GLU A 542 17.81 28.29 19.82
N ALA A 543 17.18 27.41 20.59
CA ALA A 543 16.38 27.81 21.75
C ALA A 543 17.21 28.64 22.74
N VAL A 544 18.44 28.23 23.02
CA VAL A 544 19.38 29.00 23.85
C VAL A 544 19.76 30.33 23.18
N ALA A 545 20.09 30.32 21.89
CA ALA A 545 20.46 31.54 21.15
C ALA A 545 19.34 32.58 21.11
N LEU A 546 18.09 32.11 21.05
CA LEU A 546 16.89 32.95 21.08
C LEU A 546 16.45 33.32 22.50
N GLY A 547 17.06 32.76 23.56
CA GLY A 547 16.72 33.04 24.95
C GLY A 547 15.43 32.34 25.45
N LEU A 548 15.04 31.23 24.84
CA LEU A 548 13.84 30.45 25.17
C LEU A 548 14.08 29.57 26.42
N ALA A 549 14.13 30.19 27.60
CA ALA A 549 14.66 29.60 28.82
C ALA A 549 13.85 28.41 29.39
N ASN A 550 12.61 28.23 28.95
CA ASN A 550 11.69 27.18 29.39
C ASN A 550 11.29 26.25 28.25
N THR A 551 12.16 26.09 27.25
CA THR A 551 11.93 25.27 26.06
C THR A 551 13.04 24.24 25.88
N HIS A 552 12.65 22.99 25.63
CA HIS A 552 13.55 21.90 25.30
C HIS A 552 12.89 20.89 24.34
N PHE A 553 13.63 20.52 23.30
CA PHE A 553 13.19 19.61 22.25
C PHE A 553 13.85 18.23 22.39
N GLU A 554 13.05 17.16 22.32
CA GLU A 554 13.56 15.78 22.17
C GLU A 554 13.39 15.25 20.75
N ASN A 555 12.52 15.87 19.96
CA ASN A 555 12.17 15.44 18.62
C ASN A 555 11.67 16.65 17.80
N PRO A 556 11.67 16.55 16.45
CA PRO A 556 11.31 17.67 15.59
C PRO A 556 9.80 17.83 15.35
N HIS A 557 8.98 16.87 15.79
CA HIS A 557 7.57 16.76 15.38
C HIS A 557 6.55 17.05 16.49
N GLY A 558 6.89 16.88 17.77
CA GLY A 558 6.01 17.18 18.88
C GLY A 558 5.36 15.98 19.58
N LEU A 559 5.86 14.74 19.43
CA LEU A 559 5.34 13.66 20.28
C LEU A 559 5.88 13.85 21.69
N THR A 560 5.04 13.56 22.68
CA THR A 560 5.38 13.76 24.10
C THR A 560 6.62 12.96 24.47
N GLY A 561 7.49 13.59 25.26
CA GLY A 561 8.70 13.00 25.81
C GLY A 561 8.96 13.60 27.20
N PRO A 562 9.69 12.91 28.08
CA PRO A 562 9.85 13.28 29.49
C PRO A 562 10.45 14.68 29.72
N THR A 563 11.28 15.15 28.79
CA THR A 563 11.89 16.48 28.80
C THR A 563 11.46 17.33 27.62
N HIS A 564 10.44 16.93 26.86
CA HIS A 564 9.93 17.69 25.72
C HIS A 564 8.89 18.72 26.15
N HIS A 565 9.30 19.98 26.32
CA HIS A 565 8.42 21.02 26.89
C HIS A 565 8.72 22.42 26.33
N ALA A 566 7.74 23.32 26.42
CA ALA A 566 7.92 24.76 26.20
C ALA A 566 7.05 25.56 27.17
N SER A 567 7.31 26.87 27.27
CA SER A 567 6.41 27.82 27.90
C SER A 567 5.64 28.64 26.87
N ALA A 568 4.50 29.22 27.25
CA ALA A 568 3.70 30.05 26.35
C ALA A 568 4.48 31.29 25.87
N VAL A 569 5.25 31.92 26.77
CA VAL A 569 6.07 33.10 26.43
C VAL A 569 7.21 32.76 25.46
N ASP A 570 7.86 31.60 25.62
CA ASP A 570 8.91 31.17 24.70
C ASP A 570 8.35 30.88 23.29
N LEU A 571 7.19 30.21 23.21
CA LEU A 571 6.53 29.95 21.93
C LEU A 571 6.09 31.26 21.25
N ALA A 572 5.62 32.25 22.01
CA ALA A 572 5.29 33.57 21.48
C ALA A 572 6.55 34.31 20.98
N GLN A 573 7.67 34.19 21.68
CA GLN A 573 8.95 34.74 21.23
C GLN A 573 9.46 34.07 19.95
N LEU A 574 9.34 32.74 19.83
CA LEU A 574 9.65 32.03 18.60
C LEU A 574 8.73 32.44 17.44
N ALA A 575 7.42 32.56 17.68
CA ALA A 575 6.47 33.05 16.68
C ALA A 575 6.87 34.44 16.16
N ARG A 576 7.30 35.33 17.06
CA ARG A 576 7.78 36.66 16.70
C ARG A 576 9.02 36.62 15.80
N GLN A 577 9.96 35.69 16.04
CA GLN A 577 11.10 35.50 15.13
C GLN A 577 10.63 35.02 13.75
N MET A 578 9.70 34.05 13.72
CA MET A 578 9.14 33.52 12.47
C MET A 578 8.41 34.59 11.65
N LEU A 579 7.73 35.55 12.28
CA LEU A 579 7.10 36.69 11.59
C LEU A 579 8.11 37.60 10.86
N GLY A 580 9.40 37.56 11.24
CA GLY A 580 10.47 38.26 10.53
C GLY A 580 10.93 37.56 9.24
N SER A 581 10.47 36.33 8.96
CA SER A 581 10.81 35.57 7.75
C SER A 581 9.68 35.65 6.72
N GLU A 582 9.93 36.31 5.59
CA GLU A 582 8.97 36.41 4.48
C GLU A 582 8.46 35.04 4.02
N LEU A 583 9.37 34.05 3.95
CA LEU A 583 9.05 32.69 3.58
C LEU A 583 8.07 32.03 4.57
N LEU A 584 8.32 32.17 5.88
CA LEU A 584 7.43 31.57 6.88
C LEU A 584 6.10 32.30 6.96
N VAL A 585 6.07 33.63 6.81
CA VAL A 585 4.82 34.38 6.70
C VAL A 585 3.99 33.89 5.50
N GLN A 586 4.63 33.66 4.35
CA GLN A 586 3.95 33.09 3.18
C GLN A 586 3.41 31.68 3.48
N VAL A 587 4.23 30.78 4.02
CA VAL A 587 3.82 29.40 4.33
C VAL A 587 2.68 29.36 5.35
N MET A 588 2.77 30.11 6.46
CA MET A 588 1.74 30.17 7.49
C MET A 588 0.46 30.88 7.04
N GLY A 589 0.57 31.81 6.09
CA GLY A 589 -0.58 32.48 5.47
C GLY A 589 -1.32 31.61 4.45
N THR A 590 -0.72 30.51 4.01
CA THR A 590 -1.27 29.65 2.95
C THR A 590 -2.35 28.73 3.52
N ARG A 591 -3.53 28.75 2.89
CA ARG A 591 -4.67 27.90 3.28
C ARG A 591 -4.65 26.53 2.63
N GLN A 592 -4.15 26.45 1.40
CA GLN A 592 -3.99 25.21 0.66
C GLN A 592 -2.76 25.25 -0.23
N ARG A 593 -2.14 24.08 -0.40
CA ARG A 593 -0.98 23.90 -1.26
C ARG A 593 -1.08 22.52 -1.92
N GLY A 594 -1.10 22.48 -3.24
CA GLY A 594 -0.80 21.28 -4.01
C GLY A 594 0.71 21.20 -4.29
N ALA A 595 1.25 19.99 -4.28
CA ALA A 595 2.64 19.70 -4.61
C ALA A 595 2.73 18.45 -5.48
N VAL A 596 3.82 18.29 -6.25
CA VAL A 596 4.09 17.04 -6.98
C VAL A 596 5.12 16.23 -6.20
N LEU A 597 4.75 15.00 -5.85
CA LEU A 597 5.64 14.00 -5.29
C LEU A 597 6.20 13.13 -6.41
N SER A 598 7.49 12.82 -6.35
CA SER A 598 8.17 11.89 -7.27
C SER A 598 8.61 10.64 -6.52
N GLY A 599 8.16 9.47 -6.94
CA GLY A 599 8.50 8.20 -6.31
C GLY A 599 9.65 7.42 -6.97
N PRO A 600 10.09 6.32 -6.34
CA PRO A 600 11.04 5.39 -6.94
C PRO A 600 10.50 4.84 -8.26
N GLY A 601 11.35 4.70 -9.28
CA GLY A 601 10.90 4.29 -10.62
C GLY A 601 10.26 5.41 -11.46
N GLY A 602 10.30 6.66 -11.00
CA GLY A 602 9.95 7.83 -11.81
C GLY A 602 8.45 8.17 -11.87
N TYR A 603 7.60 7.49 -11.09
CA TYR A 603 6.19 7.88 -11.01
C TYR A 603 6.03 9.23 -10.31
N GLN A 604 4.97 9.96 -10.69
CA GLN A 604 4.58 11.20 -10.04
C GLN A 604 3.13 11.13 -9.54
N ARG A 605 2.86 11.79 -8.42
CA ARG A 605 1.49 12.04 -7.93
C ARG A 605 1.37 13.43 -7.32
N ASN A 606 0.18 13.97 -7.40
CA ASN A 606 -0.19 15.21 -6.74
C ASN A 606 -0.62 14.94 -5.29
#